data_AF-A0A6B2GCH8-F1
#
_entry.id   AF-A0A6B2GCH8-F1
#
_cell.length_a   1.000
_cell.length_b   1.000
_cell.length_c   1.000
_cell.angle_alpha   90.00
_cell.angle_beta   90.00
_cell.angle_gamma   90.00
#
_symmetry.space_group_name_H-M   'P 1'
#
loop_
_entity.id
_entity.type
_entity.pdbx_description
1 polymer ?
#
loop_
_entity_poly.entity_id
_entity_poly.type
_entity_poly.pdbx_seq_one_letter_code
_entity_poly.pdbx_strand_id
1 'polypeptide(L)'
;HYKIAVLSRGYKRKSKGFLLANKHTTINLIGDEPMQYHLKFKSVMVAVDNNRLNGFNQLKKLKNKPEVVLLDDAFQHRQIKAP
;
A
#
# COMPACT_ATOMS: atom_id res chain seq x y z
N HIS A 1 6.01 -17.69 10.13
CA HIS A 1 6.07 -16.25 9.80
C HIS A 1 5.22 -15.99 8.57
N TYR A 2 4.19 -15.16 8.68
CA TYR A 2 3.32 -14.84 7.54
C TYR A 2 3.90 -13.69 6.71
N LYS A 3 3.75 -13.77 5.39
CA LYS A 3 4.14 -12.69 4.47
C LYS A 3 3.01 -11.69 4.36
N ILE A 4 3.17 -10.53 4.98
CA ILE A 4 2.14 -9.50 5.05
C ILE A 4 2.47 -8.39 4.05
N ALA A 5 1.45 -7.93 3.33
CA ALA A 5 1.52 -6.70 2.56
C ALA A 5 0.46 -5.69 3.03
N VAL A 6 0.79 -4.40 2.96
CA VAL A 6 -0.15 -3.29 3.10
C VAL A 6 -0.34 -2.68 1.71
N LEU A 7 -1.59 -2.50 1.30
CA LEU A 7 -1.96 -1.76 0.09
C LEU A 7 -2.67 -0.47 0.49
N SER A 8 -2.01 0.66 0.26
CA SER A 8 -2.54 2.01 0.50
C SER A 8 -2.78 2.75 -0.82
N ARG A 9 -3.58 3.82 -0.83
CA ARG A 9 -3.67 4.70 -2.00
C ARG A 9 -2.39 5.52 -2.22
N GLY A 10 -1.67 5.79 -1.14
CA GLY A 10 -0.50 6.68 -1.15
C GLY A 10 -0.90 8.13 -1.33
N TYR A 11 -1.49 8.71 -0.28
CA TYR A 11 -1.94 10.09 -0.26
C TYR A 11 -0.81 11.07 -0.63
N LYS A 12 -1.13 12.06 -1.49
CA LYS A 12 -0.20 13.11 -1.98
C LYS A 12 1.08 12.62 -2.69
N ARG A 13 1.19 11.33 -3.03
CA ARG A 13 2.32 10.86 -3.84
C ARG A 13 2.30 11.47 -5.25
N LYS A 14 3.48 11.65 -5.83
CA LYS A 14 3.65 12.15 -7.21
C LYS A 14 3.67 11.01 -8.25
N SER A 15 3.96 9.79 -7.82
CA SER A 15 3.94 8.63 -8.71
C SER A 15 2.51 8.24 -9.12
N LYS A 16 2.39 7.50 -10.22
CA LYS A 16 1.13 6.96 -10.72
C LYS A 16 1.23 5.45 -10.85
N GLY A 17 0.09 4.77 -10.66
CA GLY A 17 -0.01 3.32 -10.77
C GLY A 17 0.52 2.57 -9.54
N PHE A 18 0.80 1.29 -9.75
CA PHE A 18 1.29 0.39 -8.72
C PHE A 18 2.77 0.62 -8.44
N LEU A 19 3.13 0.80 -7.17
CA LEU A 19 4.51 0.72 -6.72
C LEU A 19 4.63 -0.15 -5.46
N LEU A 20 5.71 -0.92 -5.41
CA LEU A 20 6.14 -1.66 -4.23
C LEU A 20 7.33 -0.93 -3.60
N ALA A 21 7.22 -0.58 -2.33
CA ALA A 21 8.27 0.10 -1.59
C ALA A 21 9.53 -0.77 -1.46
N ASN A 22 10.67 -0.12 -1.58
CA ASN A 22 12.01 -0.70 -1.52
C ASN A 22 12.98 0.33 -0.92
N LYS A 23 14.26 -0.06 -0.79
CA LYS A 23 15.32 0.79 -0.20
C LYS A 23 15.55 2.16 -0.87
N HIS A 24 15.11 2.34 -2.12
CA HIS A 24 15.24 3.60 -2.87
C HIS A 24 13.93 4.39 -2.92
N THR A 25 12.89 3.89 -2.24
CA THR A 25 11.58 4.52 -2.23
C THR A 25 11.62 5.78 -1.38
N THR A 26 10.99 6.82 -1.88
CA THR A 26 10.91 8.13 -1.23
C THR A 26 9.45 8.47 -0.94
N ILE A 27 9.25 9.43 -0.03
CA ILE A 27 7.95 10.01 0.29
C ILE A 27 7.23 10.50 -0.98
N ASN A 28 7.95 11.14 -1.90
CA ASN A 28 7.37 11.59 -3.17
C ASN A 28 6.80 10.44 -4.03
N LEU A 29 7.30 9.21 -3.87
CA LEU A 29 6.87 8.06 -4.64
C LEU A 29 5.67 7.36 -4.00
N ILE A 30 5.60 7.25 -2.67
CA ILE A 30 4.57 6.43 -2.02
C ILE A 30 3.66 7.20 -1.06
N GLY A 31 3.97 8.46 -0.77
CA GLY A 31 3.25 9.30 0.18
C GLY A 31 3.79 9.16 1.61
N ASP A 32 3.30 10.02 2.50
CA ASP A 32 3.78 10.13 3.87
C ASP A 32 3.44 8.88 4.70
N GLU A 33 2.16 8.48 4.72
CA GLU A 33 1.69 7.33 5.52
C GLU A 33 2.32 6.00 5.07
N PRO A 34 2.38 5.66 3.75
CA PRO A 34 3.03 4.42 3.34
C PRO A 34 4.53 4.43 3.62
N MET A 35 5.18 5.60 3.56
CA MET A 35 6.59 5.70 3.96
C MET A 35 6.76 5.44 5.45
N GLN A 36 5.86 5.94 6.30
CA GLN A 36 5.88 5.67 7.73
C GLN A 36 5.77 4.16 8.02
N TYR A 37 4.86 3.44 7.34
CA TYR A 37 4.77 1.98 7.47
C TYR A 37 6.03 1.28 6.98
N HIS A 38 6.59 1.72 5.85
CA HIS A 38 7.79 1.12 5.26
C HIS A 38 8.99 1.24 6.19
N LEU A 39 9.14 2.38 6.87
CA LEU A 39 10.20 2.63 7.83
C LEU A 39 9.99 1.85 9.15
N LYS A 40 8.76 1.82 9.65
CA LYS A 40 8.41 1.18 10.93
C LYS A 40 8.41 -0.34 10.85
N PHE A 41 7.95 -0.91 9.74
CA PHE A 41 7.72 -2.35 9.59
C PHE A 41 8.56 -2.95 8.46
N LYS A 42 9.84 -3.21 8.73
CA LYS A 42 10.79 -3.72 7.72
C LYS A 42 10.43 -5.10 7.15
N SER A 43 9.64 -5.89 7.86
CA SER A 43 9.19 -7.22 7.43
C SER A 43 7.87 -7.20 6.64
N VAL A 44 7.24 -6.03 6.47
CA VAL A 44 5.97 -5.87 5.77
C VAL A 44 6.21 -5.26 4.40
N MET A 45 5.60 -5.86 3.38
CA MET A 45 5.61 -5.30 2.03
C MET A 45 4.65 -4.11 1.96
N VAL A 46 5.14 -2.91 1.67
CA VAL A 46 4.26 -1.74 1.52
C VAL A 46 4.09 -1.45 0.04
N ALA A 47 2.87 -1.46 -0.45
CA ALA A 47 2.53 -1.14 -1.82
C ALA A 47 1.50 -0.02 -1.89
N VAL A 48 1.55 0.75 -2.97
CA VAL A 48 0.62 1.85 -3.23
C VAL A 48 -0.01 1.74 -4.61
N ASP A 49 -1.32 1.89 -4.67
CA ASP A 49 -2.08 1.99 -5.91
C ASP A 49 -3.39 2.77 -5.70
N ASN A 50 -3.71 3.67 -6.63
CA ASN A 50 -4.98 4.39 -6.59
C ASN A 50 -6.15 3.46 -6.94
N ASN A 51 -5.89 2.41 -7.72
CA ASN A 51 -6.85 1.35 -8.02
C ASN A 51 -6.53 0.12 -7.16
N ARG A 52 -7.35 -0.13 -6.14
CA ARG A 52 -7.15 -1.23 -5.20
C ARG A 52 -7.19 -2.60 -5.86
N LEU A 53 -8.09 -2.80 -6.83
CA LEU A 53 -8.20 -4.07 -7.54
C LEU A 53 -6.94 -4.32 -8.36
N ASN A 54 -6.44 -3.29 -9.05
CA ASN A 54 -5.17 -3.37 -9.77
C ASN A 54 -4.00 -3.67 -8.82
N GLY A 55 -3.86 -2.91 -7.73
CA GLY A 55 -2.78 -3.10 -6.78
C GLY A 55 -2.79 -4.49 -6.13
N PHE A 56 -3.96 -5.01 -5.79
CA PHE A 56 -4.11 -6.37 -5.28
C PHE A 56 -3.70 -7.43 -6.31
N ASN A 57 -4.11 -7.27 -7.57
CA ASN A 57 -3.71 -8.17 -8.66
C ASN A 57 -2.19 -8.12 -8.89
N GLN A 58 -1.57 -6.95 -8.77
CA GLN A 58 -0.12 -6.80 -8.89
C GLN A 58 0.61 -7.49 -7.72
N LEU A 59 0.11 -7.35 -6.49
CA LEU A 59 0.65 -8.07 -5.31
C LEU A 59 0.60 -9.59 -5.49
N LYS A 60 -0.48 -10.12 -6.05
CA LYS A 60 -0.63 -11.56 -6.34
C LYS A 60 0.39 -12.08 -7.36
N LYS A 61 0.86 -11.24 -8.28
CA LYS A 61 1.84 -11.60 -9.33
C LYS A 61 3.28 -11.56 -8.84
N LEU A 62 3.55 -11.07 -7.63
CA LEU A 62 4.90 -11.03 -7.09
C LEU A 62 5.47 -12.44 -6.92
N LYS A 63 6.75 -12.63 -7.24
CA LYS A 63 7.46 -13.90 -6.96
C LYS A 63 7.35 -14.28 -5.48
N ASN A 64 7.44 -13.28 -4.61
CA ASN A 64 7.25 -13.44 -3.18
C ASN A 64 5.88 -12.89 -2.75
N LYS A 65 4.79 -13.51 -3.23
CA LYS A 65 3.43 -13.04 -2.97
C LYS A 65 3.11 -12.99 -1.46
N PRO A 66 2.40 -11.96 -0.99
CA PRO A 66 1.90 -11.92 0.38
C PRO A 66 0.81 -12.98 0.58
N GLU A 67 0.75 -13.53 1.79
CA GLU A 67 -0.30 -14.42 2.26
C GLU A 67 -1.47 -13.63 2.84
N VAL A 68 -1.19 -12.45 3.39
CA VAL A 68 -2.18 -11.52 3.96
C VAL A 68 -1.96 -10.15 3.36
N VAL A 69 -3.04 -9.53 2.86
CA VAL A 69 -3.03 -8.15 2.37
C VAL A 69 -3.95 -7.29 3.22
N LEU A 70 -3.39 -6.29 3.90
CA LEU A 70 -4.13 -5.29 4.64
C LEU A 70 -4.44 -4.09 3.74
N LEU A 71 -5.70 -3.67 3.71
CA LEU A 71 -6.13 -2.48 2.98
C LEU A 71 -6.25 -1.31 3.95
N ASP A 72 -5.30 -0.39 3.86
CA ASP A 72 -5.18 0.79 4.75
C ASP A 72 -6.39 1.73 4.62
N ASP A 73 -6.88 1.93 3.39
CA ASP A 73 -8.00 2.85 3.09
C ASP A 73 -9.38 2.17 2.99
N ALA A 74 -9.57 0.96 3.52
CA ALA A 74 -10.84 0.25 3.37
C ALA A 74 -12.02 0.94 4.10
N PHE A 75 -11.75 1.79 5.10
CA PHE A 75 -12.78 2.41 5.93
C PHE A 75 -13.34 3.73 5.37
N GLN A 76 -12.54 4.57 4.71
CA GLN A 76 -12.99 5.88 4.20
C GLN A 76 -13.94 5.83 2.99
N HIS A 77 -14.19 4.63 2.43
CA HIS A 77 -15.12 4.46 1.31
C HIS A 77 -16.59 4.36 1.75
N ARG A 78 -16.87 4.25 3.06
CA ARG A 78 -18.19 4.59 3.58
C ARG A 78 -18.17 6.09 3.85
N GLN A 79 -18.85 6.85 2.99
CA GLN A 79 -19.28 8.20 3.38
C GLN A 79 -19.94 8.07 4.76
N ILE A 80 -19.34 8.71 5.77
CA ILE A 80 -20.01 8.92 7.03
C ILE A 80 -21.20 9.82 6.70
N LYS A 81 -22.39 9.25 6.55
CA LYS A 81 -23.63 10.01 6.75
C LYS A 81 -23.74 10.20 8.26
N ALA A 82 -23.30 11.36 8.73
CA ALA A 82 -23.75 11.83 10.03
C ALA A 82 -25.27 12.11 9.93
N PRO A 83 -26.07 11.77 10.97
CA PRO A 83 -27.48 12.13 11.04
C PRO A 83 -27.68 13.65 11.09
#